data_AF-A0A832M8B8-F1
#
_entry.id   AF-A0A832M8B8-F1
#
_cell.length_a   1.000
_cell.length_b   1.000
_cell.length_c   1.000
_cell.angle_alpha   90.00
_cell.angle_beta   90.00
_cell.angle_gamma   90.00
#
_symmetry.space_group_name_H-M   'P 1'
#
loop_
_entity.id
_entity.type
_entity.pdbx_description
1 polymer ?
#
loop_
_entity_poly.entity_id
_entity_poly.type
_entity_poly.pdbx_seq_one_letter_code
_entity_poly.pdbx_strand_id
1 'polypeptide(L)'
;MIRNSWMMFALVAGVTVGSFSLADAPAADKVTAALRGSLFQPADFASLGTLTVDAGKAVRFDTGSATTLPSISGVLTGKGQLGVSQSGEVQVAVFAFDSIQLGKGATVTITGDRGIVLLSKNAIAIDTTLSVSGANGQRKHDNAPQDVQMADGGPGGDGGVYGKSLDSAPPPAHGGNGGPPMKDTGQPGRGFGAGFNERVKGGAPGGGGAYGGAGGDSTIGSQGNGNPPRPCPGGKVYGDAALADLFGGSGGAGGSHDRSGATTGGGGAGGAIALIARTSIELGADARILAEGGASAQWHVCGGGGSGGAILIAAPTLKVDPAATISAAGGAGASGLGNIGLEIVANRGRRQSGSGGGGGGGRIAIYTNEDLGQPGKDQIEKMAPKNITLNVDGGNGGYKAQDGAAGTIYDGKWIDLK
;
A
#
# COMPACT_ATOMS: atom_id res chain seq x y z
N MET A 1 -89.85 20.63 19.73
CA MET A 1 -88.73 20.70 18.78
C MET A 1 -87.49 20.17 19.50
N ILE A 2 -86.70 19.35 18.82
CA ILE A 2 -85.45 18.70 19.23
C ILE A 2 -85.61 17.38 20.01
N ARG A 3 -85.15 16.33 19.31
CA ARG A 3 -85.00 14.91 19.64
C ARG A 3 -83.72 14.71 20.48
N ASN A 4 -83.65 13.64 21.28
CA ASN A 4 -82.37 12.99 21.57
C ASN A 4 -82.55 11.48 21.53
N SER A 5 -81.83 10.87 20.60
CA SER A 5 -81.74 9.44 20.33
C SER A 5 -80.27 9.06 20.13
N TRP A 6 -79.84 8.05 20.88
CA TRP A 6 -78.92 6.97 20.52
C TRP A 6 -77.41 7.21 20.29
N MET A 7 -76.63 6.46 21.10
CA MET A 7 -75.50 5.57 20.78
C MET A 7 -74.24 6.07 20.05
N MET A 8 -73.11 5.97 20.78
CA MET A 8 -71.98 5.03 20.58
C MET A 8 -71.03 5.16 19.37
N PHE A 9 -69.74 5.04 19.72
CA PHE A 9 -68.55 4.54 18.99
C PHE A 9 -67.50 5.49 18.37
N ALA A 10 -66.26 5.06 18.63
CA ALA A 10 -64.98 5.27 17.94
C ALA A 10 -64.12 6.50 18.31
N LEU A 11 -63.29 6.35 19.36
CA LEU A 11 -62.05 7.11 19.49
C LEU A 11 -60.92 6.34 18.80
N VAL A 12 -60.49 6.83 17.64
CA VAL A 12 -59.26 6.41 16.95
C VAL A 12 -58.09 7.11 17.67
N ALA A 13 -57.26 6.33 18.37
CA ALA A 13 -56.00 6.84 18.90
C ALA A 13 -55.00 7.00 17.73
N GLY A 14 -54.75 8.25 17.35
CA GLY A 14 -53.67 8.61 16.44
C GLY A 14 -52.33 8.32 17.11
N VAL A 15 -51.62 7.32 16.60
CA VAL A 15 -50.18 7.16 16.87
C VAL A 15 -49.46 8.22 16.05
N THR A 16 -49.04 9.30 16.71
CA THR A 16 -48.09 10.26 16.16
C THR A 16 -46.76 9.53 16.01
N VAL A 17 -46.37 9.21 14.78
CA VAL A 17 -45.02 8.75 14.47
C VAL A 17 -44.10 9.94 14.70
N GLY A 18 -43.44 9.96 15.86
CA GLY A 18 -42.35 10.87 16.12
C GLY A 18 -41.27 10.64 15.07
N SER A 19 -40.92 11.69 14.35
CA SER A 19 -39.77 11.73 13.47
C SER A 19 -38.52 11.32 14.26
N PHE A 20 -37.98 10.14 13.96
CA PHE A 20 -36.62 9.80 14.37
C PHE A 20 -35.67 10.74 13.65
N SER A 21 -35.23 11.78 14.35
CA SER A 21 -34.02 12.51 13.99
C SER A 21 -32.86 11.53 14.13
N LEU A 22 -32.13 11.30 13.03
CA LEU A 22 -30.78 10.73 13.01
C LEU A 22 -29.82 11.70 13.71
N ALA A 23 -30.02 11.94 15.00
CA ALA A 23 -29.09 12.65 15.84
C ALA A 23 -28.03 11.65 16.32
N ASP A 24 -26.81 11.86 15.82
CA ASP A 24 -25.55 11.46 16.41
C ASP A 24 -25.36 9.96 16.69
N ALA A 25 -25.01 9.22 15.62
CA ALA A 25 -24.09 8.11 15.81
C ALA A 25 -22.83 8.66 16.50
N PRO A 26 -22.36 8.07 17.62
CA PRO A 26 -21.20 8.60 18.33
C PRO A 26 -20.03 8.68 17.37
N ALA A 27 -19.46 9.88 17.22
CA ALA A 27 -18.21 10.06 16.51
C ALA A 27 -17.20 9.05 17.07
N ALA A 28 -16.65 8.19 16.21
CA ALA A 28 -15.59 7.29 16.62
C ALA A 28 -14.45 8.15 17.20
N ASP A 29 -14.21 8.02 18.50
CA ASP A 29 -13.16 8.76 19.20
C ASP A 29 -11.84 8.50 18.48
N LYS A 30 -11.33 9.53 17.80
CA LYS A 30 -10.00 9.51 17.19
C LYS A 30 -9.01 9.64 18.33
N VAL A 31 -8.33 8.55 18.65
CA VAL A 31 -7.24 8.57 19.63
C VAL A 31 -6.04 9.25 18.96
N THR A 32 -5.65 10.41 19.48
CA THR A 32 -4.45 11.12 19.05
C THR A 32 -3.29 10.56 19.86
N ALA A 33 -2.35 9.85 19.21
CA ALA A 33 -1.23 9.22 19.89
C ALA A 33 -0.39 10.28 20.64
N ALA A 34 0.03 9.98 21.87
CA ALA A 34 1.01 10.78 22.57
C ALA A 34 2.32 10.85 21.74
N LEU A 35 2.68 12.07 21.31
CA LEU A 35 3.66 12.37 20.25
C LEU A 35 5.01 11.63 20.37
N ARG A 36 5.23 10.59 19.52
CA ARG A 36 6.53 10.24 18.87
C ARG A 36 6.32 9.36 17.61
N GLY A 37 5.99 9.96 16.46
CA GLY A 37 5.86 9.26 15.17
C GLY A 37 4.60 8.39 15.03
N SER A 38 4.67 7.36 14.20
CA SER A 38 3.67 6.28 14.11
C SER A 38 3.82 5.23 15.22
N LEU A 39 4.51 5.54 16.32
CA LEU A 39 4.61 4.68 17.49
C LEU A 39 3.36 4.84 18.37
N PHE A 40 2.29 4.16 17.99
CA PHE A 40 1.06 4.10 18.77
C PHE A 40 1.30 3.39 20.10
N GLN A 41 0.82 3.97 21.20
CA GLN A 41 0.95 3.36 22.53
C GLN A 41 -0.14 2.30 22.74
N PRO A 42 0.20 1.03 23.02
CA PRO A 42 -0.80 -0.01 23.23
C PRO A 42 -1.79 0.28 24.38
N ALA A 43 -1.40 1.11 25.35
CA ALA A 43 -2.24 1.48 26.48
C ALA A 43 -3.40 2.42 26.10
N ASP A 44 -3.23 3.23 25.04
CA ASP A 44 -4.22 4.21 24.58
C ASP A 44 -5.43 3.57 23.88
N PHE A 45 -5.33 2.28 23.53
CA PHE A 45 -6.33 1.56 22.75
C PHE A 45 -7.02 0.46 23.58
N ALA A 46 -8.32 0.32 23.35
CA ALA A 46 -9.11 -0.73 23.99
C ALA A 46 -8.66 -2.09 23.46
N SER A 47 -8.42 -3.04 24.37
CA SER A 47 -8.01 -4.39 23.97
C SER A 47 -9.19 -5.16 23.40
N LEU A 48 -8.95 -5.91 22.34
CA LEU A 48 -9.86 -6.90 21.77
C LEU A 48 -9.68 -8.30 22.43
N GLY A 49 -8.89 -8.37 23.51
CA GLY A 49 -8.52 -9.61 24.20
C GLY A 49 -7.26 -10.24 23.63
N THR A 50 -7.11 -11.55 23.79
CA THR A 50 -5.98 -12.32 23.24
C THR A 50 -6.30 -12.84 21.85
N LEU A 51 -5.40 -12.62 20.89
CA LEU A 51 -5.49 -13.20 19.56
C LEU A 51 -4.54 -14.40 19.44
N THR A 52 -5.11 -15.59 19.25
CA THR A 52 -4.35 -16.82 18.95
C THR A 52 -4.93 -17.46 17.69
N VAL A 53 -4.10 -17.60 16.66
CA VAL A 53 -4.44 -18.25 15.39
C VAL A 53 -3.50 -19.43 15.19
N ASP A 54 -4.04 -20.63 15.35
CA ASP A 54 -3.29 -21.88 15.16
C ASP A 54 -3.33 -22.35 13.70
N ALA A 55 -2.54 -23.38 13.39
CA ALA A 55 -2.54 -24.06 12.11
C ALA A 55 -3.96 -24.42 11.63
N GLY A 56 -4.27 -24.08 10.37
CA GLY A 56 -5.57 -24.35 9.76
C GLY A 56 -6.70 -23.42 10.19
N LYS A 57 -6.45 -22.47 11.11
CA LYS A 57 -7.40 -21.41 11.45
C LYS A 57 -7.12 -20.15 10.64
N ALA A 58 -8.13 -19.28 10.55
CA ALA A 58 -8.04 -18.03 9.80
C ALA A 58 -8.46 -16.83 10.64
N VAL A 59 -7.79 -15.71 10.41
CA VAL A 59 -8.19 -14.39 10.88
C VAL A 59 -8.18 -13.41 9.71
N ARG A 60 -9.17 -12.53 9.67
CA ARG A 60 -9.27 -11.47 8.68
C ARG A 60 -9.33 -10.12 9.38
N PHE A 61 -8.42 -9.24 8.99
CA PHE A 61 -8.43 -7.82 9.33
C PHE A 61 -8.98 -7.04 8.14
N ASP A 62 -10.03 -6.26 8.38
CA ASP A 62 -10.51 -5.24 7.45
C ASP A 62 -10.09 -3.88 8.00
N THR A 63 -9.19 -3.18 7.31
CA THR A 63 -8.67 -1.86 7.68
C THR A 63 -9.68 -0.74 7.36
N GLY A 64 -10.83 -1.11 6.79
CA GLY A 64 -11.93 -0.24 6.43
C GLY A 64 -11.61 0.65 5.25
N SER A 65 -12.54 1.54 4.94
CA SER A 65 -12.43 2.55 3.88
C SER A 65 -12.76 3.94 4.44
N ALA A 66 -12.80 4.96 3.59
CA ALA A 66 -13.28 6.29 3.98
C ALA A 66 -14.63 6.29 4.72
N THR A 67 -15.48 5.28 4.47
CA THR A 67 -16.83 5.18 5.06
C THR A 67 -17.02 4.02 6.04
N THR A 68 -16.07 3.08 6.12
CA THR A 68 -16.17 1.91 7.03
C THR A 68 -15.07 1.91 8.08
N LEU A 69 -15.46 1.54 9.30
CA LEU A 69 -14.52 1.38 10.41
C LEU A 69 -13.74 0.07 10.30
N PRO A 70 -12.52 0.00 10.87
CA PRO A 70 -11.76 -1.23 10.92
C PRO A 70 -12.49 -2.34 11.68
N SER A 71 -12.36 -3.57 11.23
CA SER A 71 -12.96 -4.74 11.88
C SER A 71 -12.08 -5.98 11.77
N ILE A 72 -12.30 -6.94 12.68
CA ILE A 72 -11.65 -8.24 12.69
C ILE A 72 -12.70 -9.34 12.69
N SER A 73 -12.42 -10.45 11.98
CA SER A 73 -13.28 -11.63 11.90
C SER A 73 -12.48 -12.93 11.79
N GLY A 74 -13.14 -14.08 11.97
CA GLY A 74 -12.50 -15.41 11.97
C GLY A 74 -12.48 -16.01 13.37
N VAL A 75 -11.30 -16.37 13.88
CA VAL A 75 -11.14 -16.88 15.26
C VAL A 75 -11.54 -15.88 16.34
N LEU A 76 -11.56 -14.59 16.01
CA LEU A 76 -11.94 -13.48 16.88
C LEU A 76 -12.77 -12.50 16.05
N THR A 77 -13.81 -11.92 16.66
CA THR A 77 -14.63 -10.87 16.04
C THR A 77 -14.58 -9.60 16.88
N GLY A 78 -14.50 -8.45 16.22
CA GLY A 78 -14.38 -7.18 16.92
C GLY A 78 -14.27 -5.99 15.97
N LYS A 79 -14.25 -4.79 16.55
CA LYS A 79 -14.02 -3.54 15.82
C LYS A 79 -12.64 -3.01 16.19
N GLY A 80 -11.84 -2.69 15.18
CA GLY A 80 -10.63 -1.91 15.40
C GLY A 80 -10.96 -0.43 15.65
N GLN A 81 -9.93 0.36 15.88
CA GLN A 81 -10.02 1.80 16.09
C GLN A 81 -9.27 2.55 14.97
N LEU A 82 -9.61 3.81 14.75
CA LEU A 82 -8.86 4.67 13.84
C LEU A 82 -7.73 5.36 14.62
N GLY A 83 -6.50 5.20 14.14
CA GLY A 83 -5.33 5.93 14.61
C GLY A 83 -4.94 7.02 13.62
N VAL A 84 -4.26 8.05 14.09
CA VAL A 84 -3.66 9.08 13.24
C VAL A 84 -2.17 9.19 13.55
N SER A 85 -1.33 9.18 12.52
CA SER A 85 0.13 9.33 12.66
C SER A 85 0.54 10.72 13.15
N GLN A 86 1.79 10.89 13.55
CA GLN A 86 2.27 12.10 14.26
C GLN A 86 1.94 13.41 13.56
N SER A 87 2.09 13.44 12.24
CA SER A 87 1.84 14.66 11.46
C SER A 87 0.35 15.03 11.40
N GLY A 88 -0.56 14.10 11.72
CA GLY A 88 -1.98 14.21 11.41
C GLY A 88 -2.33 13.80 9.97
N GLU A 89 -1.35 13.45 9.11
CA GLU A 89 -1.52 13.19 7.67
C GLU A 89 -2.14 11.84 7.37
N VAL A 90 -1.75 10.82 8.13
CA VAL A 90 -2.04 9.44 7.81
C VAL A 90 -2.99 8.86 8.84
N GLN A 91 -4.14 8.41 8.38
CA GLN A 91 -5.07 7.61 9.18
C GLN A 91 -4.80 6.11 8.95
N VAL A 92 -4.76 5.35 10.04
CA VAL A 92 -4.48 3.91 10.05
C VAL A 92 -5.55 3.14 10.80
N ALA A 93 -5.66 1.85 10.50
CA ALA A 93 -6.48 0.90 11.24
C ALA A 93 -5.68 0.29 12.39
N VAL A 94 -6.12 0.51 13.63
CA VAL A 94 -5.45 0.05 14.84
C VAL A 94 -6.23 -1.11 15.46
N PHE A 95 -5.53 -2.21 15.72
CA PHE A 95 -6.06 -3.37 16.44
C PHE A 95 -5.18 -3.64 17.65
N ALA A 96 -5.71 -3.44 18.85
CA ALA A 96 -4.99 -3.65 20.09
C ALA A 96 -5.44 -4.94 20.79
N PHE A 97 -4.48 -5.69 21.31
CA PHE A 97 -4.69 -6.97 21.97
C PHE A 97 -3.89 -7.06 23.27
N ASP A 98 -4.28 -7.98 24.15
CA ASP A 98 -3.49 -8.32 25.32
C ASP A 98 -2.20 -9.01 24.89
N SER A 99 -2.30 -9.98 23.97
CA SER A 99 -1.18 -10.66 23.30
C SER A 99 -1.60 -11.13 21.91
N ILE A 100 -0.62 -11.27 21.00
CA ILE A 100 -0.84 -11.75 19.63
C ILE A 100 0.03 -12.99 19.40
N GLN A 101 -0.58 -14.07 18.93
CA GLN A 101 0.11 -15.29 18.48
C GLN A 101 -0.47 -15.75 17.14
N LEU A 102 0.31 -15.61 16.08
CA LEU A 102 -0.04 -16.06 14.74
C LEU A 102 0.90 -17.22 14.37
N GLY A 103 0.46 -18.44 14.66
CA GLY A 103 1.31 -19.62 14.55
C GLY A 103 1.51 -20.11 13.11
N LYS A 104 2.43 -21.05 12.94
CA LYS A 104 2.67 -21.75 11.68
C LYS A 104 1.39 -22.32 11.09
N GLY A 105 1.18 -22.07 9.79
CA GLY A 105 0.01 -22.57 9.07
C GLY A 105 -1.30 -21.83 9.39
N ALA A 106 -1.24 -20.72 10.15
CA ALA A 106 -2.35 -19.80 10.29
C ALA A 106 -2.55 -19.00 9.01
N THR A 107 -3.80 -18.81 8.60
CA THR A 107 -4.16 -17.95 7.47
C THR A 107 -4.51 -16.55 7.97
N VAL A 108 -3.74 -15.54 7.54
CA VAL A 108 -4.04 -14.14 7.85
C VAL A 108 -4.42 -13.43 6.55
N THR A 109 -5.56 -12.75 6.56
CA THR A 109 -6.00 -11.91 5.44
C THR A 109 -6.13 -10.49 5.92
N ILE A 110 -5.53 -9.55 5.20
CA ILE A 110 -5.66 -8.12 5.44
C ILE A 110 -6.32 -7.55 4.17
N THR A 111 -7.32 -6.69 4.36
CA THR A 111 -8.02 -5.99 3.28
C THR A 111 -8.37 -4.59 3.73
N GLY A 112 -8.51 -3.65 2.80
CA GLY A 112 -9.07 -2.33 3.04
C GLY A 112 -8.13 -1.24 2.53
N ASP A 113 -8.43 0.01 2.84
CA ASP A 113 -7.72 1.14 2.21
C ASP A 113 -6.63 1.72 3.12
N ARG A 114 -6.60 1.34 4.41
CA ARG A 114 -5.70 1.92 5.40
C ARG A 114 -4.53 1.01 5.75
N GLY A 115 -3.43 1.61 6.16
CA GLY A 115 -2.34 0.89 6.81
C GLY A 115 -2.82 0.25 8.11
N ILE A 116 -2.20 -0.86 8.48
CA ILE A 116 -2.58 -1.65 9.67
C ILE A 116 -1.56 -1.48 10.78
N VAL A 117 -2.06 -1.32 12.00
CA VAL A 117 -1.26 -1.28 13.23
C VAL A 117 -1.76 -2.38 14.15
N LEU A 118 -0.90 -3.35 14.43
CA LEU A 118 -1.13 -4.41 15.40
C LEU A 118 -0.41 -4.05 16.71
N LEU A 119 -1.19 -3.77 17.75
CA LEU A 119 -0.68 -3.43 19.07
C LEU A 119 -0.86 -4.59 20.03
N SER A 120 0.18 -4.86 20.83
CA SER A 120 0.09 -5.76 21.96
C SER A 120 0.46 -5.07 23.27
N LYS A 121 -0.39 -5.22 24.28
CA LYS A 121 -0.11 -4.81 25.67
C LYS A 121 0.94 -5.70 26.35
N ASN A 122 1.27 -6.84 25.74
CA ASN A 122 2.35 -7.75 26.13
C ASN A 122 3.25 -8.06 24.93
N ALA A 123 3.19 -9.29 24.40
CA ALA A 123 4.07 -9.80 23.37
C ALA A 123 3.32 -10.13 22.06
N ILE A 124 4.07 -10.07 20.96
CA ILE A 124 3.66 -10.53 19.63
C ILE A 124 4.56 -11.69 19.22
N ALA A 125 3.97 -12.81 18.80
CA ALA A 125 4.65 -13.91 18.14
C ALA A 125 4.02 -14.16 16.76
N ILE A 126 4.84 -14.18 15.71
CA ILE A 126 4.42 -14.41 14.33
C ILE A 126 5.29 -15.50 13.74
N ASP A 127 4.67 -16.55 13.23
CA ASP A 127 5.29 -17.64 12.48
C ASP A 127 4.47 -17.95 11.23
N THR A 128 3.94 -16.88 10.60
CA THR A 128 3.15 -16.94 9.37
C THR A 128 3.37 -15.67 8.54
N THR A 129 2.65 -15.55 7.43
CA THR A 129 2.71 -14.38 6.55
C THR A 129 1.74 -13.29 6.97
N LEU A 130 2.26 -12.07 7.15
CA LEU A 130 1.52 -10.81 7.14
C LEU A 130 1.92 -10.05 5.87
N SER A 131 0.97 -9.88 4.95
CA SER A 131 1.23 -9.20 3.69
C SER A 131 0.24 -8.07 3.48
N VAL A 132 0.79 -6.88 3.21
CA VAL A 132 0.08 -5.71 2.70
C VAL A 132 0.66 -5.31 1.35
N SER A 133 1.23 -6.25 0.59
CA SER A 133 1.85 -5.98 -0.71
C SER A 133 0.85 -5.52 -1.77
N GLY A 134 1.32 -4.66 -2.68
CA GLY A 134 0.58 -4.22 -3.85
C GLY A 134 0.37 -5.32 -4.88
N ALA A 135 -0.74 -5.24 -5.60
CA ALA A 135 -1.04 -6.18 -6.67
C ALA A 135 -0.34 -5.80 -7.98
N ASN A 136 -0.12 -6.81 -8.81
CA ASN A 136 0.43 -6.59 -10.14
C ASN A 136 -0.57 -5.86 -11.04
N GLY A 137 -0.03 -5.01 -11.91
CA GLY A 137 -0.77 -4.38 -13.00
C GLY A 137 -1.46 -5.42 -13.87
N GLN A 138 -2.70 -5.13 -14.26
CA GLN A 138 -3.48 -6.03 -15.09
C GLN A 138 -3.29 -5.70 -16.57
N ARG A 139 -3.32 -6.74 -17.40
CA ARG A 139 -3.49 -6.62 -18.84
C ARG A 139 -4.97 -6.78 -19.14
N LYS A 140 -5.59 -5.80 -19.79
CA LYS A 140 -6.91 -5.98 -20.41
C LYS A 140 -6.72 -6.23 -21.89
N HIS A 141 -6.92 -7.45 -22.35
CA HIS A 141 -6.96 -7.75 -23.77
C HIS A 141 -7.72 -9.05 -24.06
N ASP A 142 -9.02 -8.93 -24.34
CA ASP A 142 -9.83 -9.91 -25.09
C ASP A 142 -10.99 -9.14 -25.76
N ASN A 143 -10.88 -8.83 -27.06
CA ASN A 143 -11.97 -8.33 -27.93
C ASN A 143 -12.79 -7.09 -27.51
N ALA A 144 -12.37 -6.31 -26.50
CA ALA A 144 -13.06 -5.07 -26.15
C ALA A 144 -12.95 -4.02 -27.29
N PRO A 145 -14.03 -3.30 -27.64
CA PRO A 145 -13.98 -2.22 -28.62
C PRO A 145 -12.87 -1.22 -28.27
N GLN A 146 -12.10 -0.79 -29.29
CA GLN A 146 -10.92 0.10 -29.16
C GLN A 146 -11.14 1.41 -28.39
N ASP A 147 -12.39 1.77 -28.10
CA ASP A 147 -12.77 3.05 -27.47
C ASP A 147 -13.10 2.98 -25.97
N VAL A 148 -13.12 1.80 -25.31
CA VAL A 148 -13.84 1.73 -24.01
C VAL A 148 -13.09 1.11 -22.83
N GLN A 149 -11.93 0.46 -22.96
CA GLN A 149 -11.30 -0.18 -21.80
C GLN A 149 -9.78 0.05 -21.70
N MET A 150 -9.43 1.01 -20.85
CA MET A 150 -8.07 1.23 -20.36
C MET A 150 -7.70 0.09 -19.41
N ALA A 151 -6.48 -0.47 -19.53
CA ALA A 151 -5.92 -1.34 -18.50
C ALA A 151 -5.78 -0.56 -17.19
N ASP A 152 -6.29 -1.13 -16.11
CA ASP A 152 -6.22 -0.52 -14.79
C ASP A 152 -4.85 -0.86 -14.19
N GLY A 153 -4.23 0.11 -13.51
CA GLY A 153 -3.10 -0.22 -12.65
C GLY A 153 -3.50 -1.23 -11.58
N GLY A 154 -2.53 -2.01 -11.13
CA GLY A 154 -2.75 -2.96 -10.03
C GLY A 154 -3.21 -2.20 -8.79
N PRO A 155 -4.16 -2.73 -8.01
CA PRO A 155 -4.54 -2.10 -6.75
C PRO A 155 -3.32 -1.99 -5.83
N GLY A 156 -3.19 -0.84 -5.15
CA GLY A 156 -2.22 -0.69 -4.08
C GLY A 156 -2.50 -1.66 -2.93
N GLY A 157 -1.48 -1.96 -2.14
CA GLY A 157 -1.60 -2.67 -0.89
C GLY A 157 -2.30 -1.82 0.16
N ASP A 158 -2.80 -2.48 1.21
CA ASP A 158 -3.56 -1.84 2.28
C ASP A 158 -2.71 -0.72 2.92
N GLY A 159 -3.12 0.54 2.72
CA GLY A 159 -2.39 1.73 3.18
C GLY A 159 -1.70 2.58 2.11
N GLY A 160 -1.91 2.31 0.82
CA GLY A 160 -1.48 3.17 -0.29
C GLY A 160 -2.19 4.54 -0.32
N VAL A 161 -1.90 5.40 0.66
CA VAL A 161 -2.36 6.80 0.70
C VAL A 161 -1.16 7.71 0.54
N TYR A 162 -1.24 8.58 -0.48
CA TYR A 162 -0.35 9.72 -0.63
C TYR A 162 -1.09 11.05 -0.33
N GLY A 163 -0.46 11.87 0.54
CA GLY A 163 -0.51 13.35 0.59
C GLY A 163 -1.71 14.01 1.31
N LYS A 164 -1.45 14.80 2.38
CA LYS A 164 -2.44 15.81 2.83
C LYS A 164 -2.54 16.96 1.82
N SER A 165 -3.72 17.56 1.68
CA SER A 165 -3.89 18.98 2.00
C SER A 165 -5.35 19.44 1.81
N LEU A 166 -5.82 20.22 2.77
CA LEU A 166 -7.09 20.94 2.81
C LEU A 166 -7.17 22.14 1.83
N ASP A 167 -6.49 22.12 0.68
CA ASP A 167 -6.60 23.23 -0.30
C ASP A 167 -6.57 22.85 -1.78
N SER A 168 -6.75 21.58 -2.13
CA SER A 168 -7.12 21.24 -3.52
C SER A 168 -7.78 19.87 -3.58
N ALA A 169 -9.11 19.88 -3.69
CA ALA A 169 -10.05 18.81 -4.05
C ALA A 169 -9.57 17.34 -3.83
N PRO A 170 -10.20 16.58 -2.91
CA PRO A 170 -9.83 15.19 -2.64
C PRO A 170 -9.93 14.32 -3.91
N PRO A 171 -8.91 13.51 -4.27
CA PRO A 171 -9.06 12.52 -5.33
C PRO A 171 -9.52 11.15 -4.77
N PRO A 172 -10.18 10.35 -5.63
CA PRO A 172 -10.87 9.10 -5.26
C PRO A 172 -9.92 7.97 -4.83
N ALA A 173 -10.51 6.89 -4.31
CA ALA A 173 -9.97 5.69 -3.64
C ALA A 173 -8.87 4.86 -4.37
N HIS A 174 -8.02 5.47 -5.21
CA HIS A 174 -7.14 4.78 -6.15
C HIS A 174 -5.69 5.33 -6.17
N GLY A 175 -5.27 6.10 -5.15
CA GLY A 175 -3.94 6.76 -5.11
C GLY A 175 -2.73 5.82 -4.94
N GLY A 176 -2.93 4.61 -4.42
CA GLY A 176 -1.93 3.53 -4.42
C GLY A 176 -1.95 2.67 -5.69
N ASN A 177 -2.92 2.89 -6.59
CA ASN A 177 -3.05 2.09 -7.79
C ASN A 177 -2.08 2.59 -8.85
N GLY A 178 -1.59 1.69 -9.70
CA GLY A 178 -0.81 2.10 -10.86
C GLY A 178 -1.60 3.10 -11.73
N GLY A 179 -0.92 4.09 -12.30
CA GLY A 179 -1.59 5.10 -13.14
C GLY A 179 -2.21 4.49 -14.41
N PRO A 180 -3.34 5.00 -14.91
CA PRO A 180 -3.90 4.54 -16.19
C PRO A 180 -3.08 5.06 -17.39
N PRO A 181 -3.19 4.40 -18.56
CA PRO A 181 -2.75 4.95 -19.85
C PRO A 181 -3.43 6.32 -20.12
N MET A 182 -2.68 7.34 -20.57
CA MET A 182 -3.33 8.57 -21.07
C MET A 182 -2.69 9.05 -22.38
N LYS A 183 -3.53 9.30 -23.39
CA LYS A 183 -3.10 9.72 -24.74
C LYS A 183 -3.40 11.19 -25.04
N ASP A 184 -4.46 11.79 -24.48
CA ASP A 184 -5.02 13.03 -25.06
C ASP A 184 -5.53 14.09 -24.05
N THR A 185 -5.48 13.87 -22.73
CA THR A 185 -5.98 14.85 -21.74
C THR A 185 -4.91 15.84 -21.25
N GLY A 186 -3.63 15.59 -21.54
CA GLY A 186 -2.51 16.37 -20.98
C GLY A 186 -2.43 16.33 -19.45
N GLN A 187 -3.19 15.46 -18.79
CA GLN A 187 -3.19 15.35 -17.34
C GLN A 187 -2.24 14.22 -16.91
N PRO A 188 -1.25 14.51 -16.05
CA PRO A 188 -0.27 13.51 -15.61
C PRO A 188 -0.95 12.37 -14.86
N GLY A 189 -0.35 11.17 -14.89
CA GLY A 189 -0.66 10.14 -13.89
C GLY A 189 -0.42 10.75 -12.51
N ARG A 190 -1.49 10.95 -11.74
CA ARG A 190 -1.43 11.72 -10.49
C ARG A 190 -1.14 10.78 -9.32
N GLY A 191 0.07 10.91 -8.79
CA GLY A 191 0.51 10.33 -7.51
C GLY A 191 1.94 10.81 -7.24
N PHE A 192 2.32 11.08 -5.98
CA PHE A 192 3.74 11.26 -5.67
C PHE A 192 4.47 9.97 -6.01
N GLY A 193 5.60 10.09 -6.70
CA GLY A 193 6.33 8.93 -7.14
C GLY A 193 5.76 8.25 -8.40
N ALA A 194 4.58 8.61 -8.89
CA ALA A 194 4.13 8.10 -10.19
C ALA A 194 5.02 8.70 -11.30
N GLY A 195 5.69 7.84 -12.07
CA GLY A 195 6.53 8.29 -13.17
C GLY A 195 5.76 9.16 -14.17
N PHE A 196 6.40 10.24 -14.64
CA PHE A 196 5.74 11.35 -15.32
C PHE A 196 5.99 11.37 -16.83
N ASN A 197 5.00 11.81 -17.62
CA ASN A 197 5.26 12.29 -18.99
C ASN A 197 4.26 13.37 -19.47
N GLU A 198 4.66 14.65 -19.45
CA GLU A 198 3.86 15.77 -19.98
C GLU A 198 3.99 15.99 -21.50
N ARG A 199 4.93 15.33 -22.21
CA ARG A 199 5.44 15.91 -23.48
C ARG A 199 5.28 15.10 -24.75
N VAL A 200 4.61 13.95 -24.73
CA VAL A 200 4.45 13.16 -25.95
C VAL A 200 2.98 13.06 -26.33
N LYS A 201 2.56 13.89 -27.31
CA LYS A 201 1.32 13.70 -28.06
C LYS A 201 1.40 12.31 -28.73
N GLY A 202 0.70 11.33 -28.16
CA GLY A 202 0.83 9.91 -28.54
C GLY A 202 1.26 8.96 -27.42
N GLY A 203 1.45 9.47 -26.19
CA GLY A 203 1.65 8.65 -24.99
C GLY A 203 3.02 7.97 -24.94
N ALA A 204 3.58 7.89 -23.73
CA ALA A 204 4.86 7.26 -23.47
C ALA A 204 4.77 6.46 -22.17
N PRO A 205 5.57 5.39 -22.02
CA PRO A 205 5.64 4.61 -20.80
C PRO A 205 5.96 5.49 -19.59
N GLY A 206 5.22 5.32 -18.50
CA GLY A 206 5.59 5.95 -17.24
C GLY A 206 6.69 5.18 -16.49
N GLY A 207 7.47 5.90 -15.68
CA GLY A 207 8.49 5.31 -14.79
C GLY A 207 7.89 4.63 -13.55
N GLY A 208 8.76 4.03 -12.73
CA GLY A 208 8.38 3.31 -11.51
C GLY A 208 7.94 4.24 -10.37
N GLY A 209 7.19 3.67 -9.41
CA GLY A 209 6.80 4.29 -8.15
C GLY A 209 8.00 4.65 -7.28
N ALA A 210 7.86 5.52 -6.28
CA ALA A 210 8.96 5.90 -5.38
C ALA A 210 8.53 6.18 -3.95
N TYR A 211 8.79 5.26 -3.04
CA TYR A 211 8.68 5.46 -1.58
C TYR A 211 9.90 4.82 -0.96
N GLY A 212 10.62 5.51 -0.06
CA GLY A 212 11.92 5.02 0.47
C GLY A 212 13.07 5.20 -0.52
N GLY A 213 12.92 4.66 -1.73
CA GLY A 213 13.83 4.74 -2.86
C GLY A 213 13.18 5.42 -4.08
N ALA A 214 14.02 5.97 -4.97
CA ALA A 214 13.57 6.60 -6.20
C ALA A 214 13.08 5.53 -7.20
N GLY A 215 12.06 5.86 -7.99
CA GLY A 215 11.60 4.98 -9.06
C GLY A 215 12.53 5.06 -10.27
N GLY A 216 12.71 3.95 -10.96
CA GLY A 216 13.50 3.89 -12.17
C GLY A 216 12.83 4.62 -13.34
N ASP A 217 13.63 5.28 -14.17
CA ASP A 217 13.17 5.87 -15.42
C ASP A 217 12.77 4.78 -16.42
N SER A 218 11.64 5.01 -17.09
CA SER A 218 11.26 4.20 -18.24
C SER A 218 12.05 4.63 -19.49
N THR A 219 12.08 3.79 -20.51
CA THR A 219 12.61 4.19 -21.83
C THR A 219 11.59 4.05 -22.93
N ILE A 220 11.54 5.05 -23.81
CA ILE A 220 10.88 4.96 -25.10
C ILE A 220 11.93 4.49 -26.12
N GLY A 221 11.68 3.37 -26.80
CA GLY A 221 12.50 2.95 -27.94
C GLY A 221 12.63 4.07 -28.97
N SER A 222 13.81 4.15 -29.58
CA SER A 222 14.13 5.18 -30.57
C SER A 222 12.98 5.32 -31.57
N GLN A 223 12.43 6.53 -31.68
CA GLN A 223 11.33 6.84 -32.57
C GLN A 223 11.78 6.82 -34.04
N GLY A 224 12.27 5.70 -34.58
CA GLY A 224 12.59 5.48 -36.01
C GLY A 224 13.55 6.46 -36.71
N ASN A 225 13.96 7.55 -36.07
CA ASN A 225 14.48 8.76 -36.71
C ASN A 225 15.89 9.11 -36.20
N GLY A 226 16.61 8.15 -35.59
CA GLY A 226 17.94 8.38 -35.02
C GLY A 226 17.96 9.19 -33.72
N ASN A 227 16.81 9.60 -33.19
CA ASN A 227 16.75 10.25 -31.88
C ASN A 227 17.10 9.25 -30.77
N PRO A 228 17.91 9.67 -29.78
CA PRO A 228 18.21 8.84 -28.62
C PRO A 228 16.92 8.50 -27.86
N PRO A 229 16.88 7.34 -27.17
CA PRO A 229 15.80 7.01 -26.25
C PRO A 229 15.57 8.18 -25.30
N ARG A 230 14.31 8.59 -25.15
CA ARG A 230 13.95 9.62 -24.17
C ARG A 230 13.57 8.91 -22.88
N PRO A 231 14.26 9.17 -21.75
CA PRO A 231 13.85 8.65 -20.47
C PRO A 231 12.52 9.31 -20.07
N CYS A 232 11.57 8.53 -19.57
CA CYS A 232 10.43 9.09 -18.84
C CYS A 232 10.72 8.95 -17.35
N PRO A 233 10.86 10.07 -16.62
CA PRO A 233 11.33 10.03 -15.24
C PRO A 233 10.48 9.12 -14.35
N GLY A 234 11.15 8.33 -13.52
CA GLY A 234 10.54 7.64 -12.41
C GLY A 234 10.15 8.59 -11.27
N GLY A 235 9.54 8.01 -10.25
CA GLY A 235 9.12 8.71 -9.06
C GLY A 235 10.25 9.31 -8.22
N LYS A 236 9.95 10.41 -7.51
CA LYS A 236 10.81 10.98 -6.48
C LYS A 236 10.49 10.42 -5.10
N VAL A 237 11.52 10.21 -4.30
CA VAL A 237 11.44 9.71 -2.91
C VAL A 237 10.58 10.63 -2.04
N TYR A 238 9.74 10.03 -1.18
CA TYR A 238 9.03 10.72 -0.09
C TYR A 238 9.00 9.89 1.20
N GLY A 239 8.41 10.47 2.25
CA GLY A 239 8.43 9.94 3.61
C GLY A 239 9.79 10.11 4.29
N ASP A 240 9.86 9.76 5.57
CA ASP A 240 11.09 9.79 6.37
C ASP A 240 11.52 8.37 6.77
N ALA A 241 12.82 8.16 6.98
CA ALA A 241 13.35 6.84 7.30
C ALA A 241 12.89 6.34 8.68
N ALA A 242 12.61 7.26 9.61
CA ALA A 242 12.16 6.93 10.95
C ALA A 242 10.67 6.53 11.00
N LEU A 243 9.94 6.65 9.88
CA LEU A 243 8.50 6.39 9.81
C LEU A 243 7.72 7.19 10.86
N ALA A 244 7.95 8.51 10.89
CA ALA A 244 7.10 9.44 11.64
C ALA A 244 5.63 9.34 11.19
N ASP A 245 5.44 8.97 9.92
CA ASP A 245 4.16 8.66 9.31
C ASP A 245 4.20 7.33 8.55
N LEU A 246 3.20 6.48 8.82
CA LEU A 246 3.08 5.13 8.25
C LEU A 246 2.43 5.18 6.84
N PHE A 247 3.08 5.87 5.91
CA PHE A 247 2.65 5.94 4.51
C PHE A 247 2.80 4.60 3.79
N GLY A 248 1.87 4.29 2.89
CA GLY A 248 2.10 3.29 1.87
C GLY A 248 3.02 3.81 0.76
N GLY A 249 3.44 2.87 -0.08
CA GLY A 249 4.12 3.14 -1.34
C GLY A 249 3.24 3.86 -2.35
N SER A 250 3.82 4.14 -3.52
CA SER A 250 3.12 4.70 -4.67
C SER A 250 3.06 3.68 -5.81
N GLY A 251 1.95 3.66 -6.54
CA GLY A 251 1.83 2.87 -7.76
C GLY A 251 2.80 3.34 -8.86
N GLY A 252 3.18 2.43 -9.74
CA GLY A 252 3.92 2.74 -10.96
C GLY A 252 3.00 3.32 -12.03
N ALA A 253 3.54 4.10 -12.96
CA ALA A 253 2.71 4.69 -14.00
C ALA A 253 2.36 3.67 -15.10
N GLY A 254 1.17 3.78 -15.70
CA GLY A 254 0.72 2.91 -16.79
C GLY A 254 1.43 3.18 -18.11
N GLY A 255 1.24 2.24 -19.05
CA GLY A 255 1.74 2.36 -20.41
C GLY A 255 0.70 2.91 -21.36
N SER A 256 1.12 3.75 -22.30
CA SER A 256 0.24 4.41 -23.28
C SER A 256 -0.42 3.44 -24.27
N HIS A 257 -1.60 3.81 -24.78
CA HIS A 257 -2.14 3.24 -26.01
C HIS A 257 -1.24 3.55 -27.20
N ASP A 258 -0.73 2.52 -27.88
CA ASP A 258 -0.31 2.68 -29.27
C ASP A 258 -1.57 2.77 -30.18
N ARG A 259 -1.36 2.95 -31.49
CA ARG A 259 -2.47 2.91 -32.47
C ARG A 259 -3.15 1.54 -32.57
N SER A 260 -2.66 0.51 -31.90
CA SER A 260 -3.26 -0.83 -31.90
C SER A 260 -4.37 -1.00 -30.84
N GLY A 261 -4.50 -0.04 -29.91
CA GLY A 261 -5.54 -0.07 -28.86
C GLY A 261 -5.12 -0.82 -27.58
N ALA A 262 -3.90 -1.34 -27.51
CA ALA A 262 -3.43 -2.07 -26.35
C ALA A 262 -2.99 -1.16 -25.19
N THR A 263 -3.23 -1.58 -23.94
CA THR A 263 -2.87 -0.85 -22.72
C THR A 263 -2.26 -1.76 -21.67
N THR A 264 -1.42 -1.17 -20.81
CA THR A 264 -0.83 -1.86 -19.66
C THR A 264 -0.99 -1.03 -18.40
N GLY A 265 -1.49 -1.65 -17.33
CA GLY A 265 -1.50 -1.06 -16.00
C GLY A 265 -0.09 -1.04 -15.38
N GLY A 266 0.21 0.03 -14.65
CA GLY A 266 1.36 0.05 -13.74
C GLY A 266 1.15 -0.86 -12.53
N GLY A 267 2.24 -1.20 -11.84
CA GLY A 267 2.16 -1.99 -10.61
C GLY A 267 1.56 -1.21 -9.43
N GLY A 268 0.86 -1.90 -8.53
CA GLY A 268 0.30 -1.28 -7.31
C GLY A 268 1.36 -0.95 -6.26
N ALA A 269 1.09 0.03 -5.41
CA ALA A 269 1.92 0.39 -4.26
C ALA A 269 2.02 -0.73 -3.21
N GLY A 270 3.14 -0.85 -2.48
CA GLY A 270 3.15 -1.57 -1.20
C GLY A 270 2.33 -0.85 -0.13
N GLY A 271 1.67 -1.60 0.75
CA GLY A 271 0.89 -1.08 1.87
C GLY A 271 1.74 -0.67 3.07
N ALA A 272 1.11 -0.49 4.22
CA ALA A 272 1.79 -0.05 5.42
C ALA A 272 1.39 -0.89 6.64
N ILE A 273 2.37 -1.43 7.36
CA ILE A 273 2.17 -2.29 8.53
C ILE A 273 3.04 -1.85 9.70
N ALA A 274 2.46 -1.80 10.89
CA ALA A 274 3.17 -1.60 12.15
C ALA A 274 2.89 -2.74 13.14
N LEU A 275 3.94 -3.27 13.75
CA LEU A 275 3.89 -4.23 14.84
C LEU A 275 4.49 -3.57 16.08
N ILE A 276 3.69 -3.37 17.12
CA ILE A 276 4.15 -2.69 18.34
C ILE A 276 3.76 -3.51 19.57
N ALA A 277 4.75 -3.86 20.39
CA ALA A 277 4.54 -4.66 21.60
C ALA A 277 5.21 -4.02 22.82
N ARG A 278 4.59 -4.11 23.99
CA ARG A 278 5.18 -3.56 25.23
C ARG A 278 6.33 -4.40 25.78
N THR A 279 6.42 -5.68 25.44
CA THR A 279 7.47 -6.56 25.99
C THR A 279 8.38 -7.11 24.90
N SER A 280 7.84 -7.84 23.92
CA SER A 280 8.65 -8.48 22.89
C SER A 280 7.90 -8.74 21.59
N ILE A 281 8.67 -8.79 20.50
CA ILE A 281 8.23 -9.31 19.20
C ILE A 281 9.13 -10.51 18.86
N GLU A 282 8.51 -11.64 18.51
CA GLU A 282 9.20 -12.84 18.03
C GLU A 282 8.70 -13.19 16.62
N LEU A 283 9.64 -13.27 15.68
CA LEU A 283 9.41 -13.71 14.30
C LEU A 283 10.04 -15.09 14.12
N GLY A 284 9.21 -16.12 13.96
CA GLY A 284 9.62 -17.50 13.71
C GLY A 284 10.12 -17.75 12.28
N ALA A 285 10.53 -18.98 12.00
CA ALA A 285 11.14 -19.36 10.72
C ALA A 285 10.22 -19.16 9.49
N ASP A 286 8.90 -19.29 9.69
CA ASP A 286 7.89 -19.10 8.64
C ASP A 286 7.34 -17.66 8.61
N ALA A 287 7.85 -16.77 9.47
CA ALA A 287 7.43 -15.38 9.51
C ALA A 287 7.79 -14.65 8.22
N ARG A 288 6.80 -14.02 7.58
CA ARG A 288 6.98 -13.16 6.40
C ARG A 288 6.21 -11.87 6.63
N ILE A 289 6.91 -10.73 6.76
CA ILE A 289 6.30 -9.41 6.89
C ILE A 289 6.55 -8.65 5.59
N LEU A 290 5.52 -8.46 4.78
CA LEU A 290 5.64 -8.04 3.40
C LEU A 290 4.83 -6.77 3.13
N ALA A 291 5.49 -5.78 2.54
CA ALA A 291 4.91 -4.54 2.03
C ALA A 291 5.48 -4.23 0.64
N GLU A 292 5.45 -5.21 -0.26
CA GLU A 292 6.08 -5.13 -1.57
C GLU A 292 5.29 -4.27 -2.56
N GLY A 293 5.99 -3.62 -3.49
CA GLY A 293 5.37 -3.05 -4.68
C GLY A 293 4.96 -4.12 -5.68
N GLY A 294 3.83 -3.93 -6.35
CA GLY A 294 3.37 -4.78 -7.44
C GLY A 294 4.18 -4.56 -8.71
N ALA A 295 4.35 -5.62 -9.51
CA ALA A 295 4.94 -5.51 -10.85
C ALA A 295 3.93 -4.90 -11.84
N SER A 296 4.43 -4.21 -12.86
CA SER A 296 3.58 -3.75 -13.97
C SER A 296 3.06 -4.90 -14.85
N ALA A 297 2.04 -4.62 -15.66
CA ALA A 297 1.60 -5.56 -16.69
C ALA A 297 2.64 -5.69 -17.82
N GLN A 298 2.91 -6.91 -18.27
CA GLN A 298 3.82 -7.17 -19.38
C GLN A 298 3.13 -6.98 -20.74
N TRP A 299 3.60 -6.02 -21.56
CA TRP A 299 3.20 -5.89 -22.96
C TRP A 299 4.14 -5.02 -23.81
N HIS A 300 3.81 -4.82 -25.09
CA HIS A 300 4.60 -4.01 -26.03
C HIS A 300 4.59 -2.51 -25.70
N VAL A 301 3.59 -2.05 -24.97
CA VAL A 301 3.54 -0.76 -24.27
C VAL A 301 3.74 -1.01 -22.77
N CYS A 302 4.37 -0.07 -22.07
CA CYS A 302 5.18 -0.38 -20.90
C CYS A 302 4.68 0.40 -19.69
N GLY A 303 4.43 -0.28 -18.57
CA GLY A 303 4.14 0.34 -17.27
C GLY A 303 5.32 0.24 -16.31
N GLY A 304 5.44 1.19 -15.39
CA GLY A 304 6.39 1.15 -14.29
C GLY A 304 5.90 0.25 -13.14
N GLY A 305 6.86 -0.33 -12.40
CA GLY A 305 6.56 -1.08 -11.18
C GLY A 305 6.15 -0.16 -10.03
N GLY A 306 5.33 -0.65 -9.09
CA GLY A 306 4.99 0.08 -7.87
C GLY A 306 6.13 0.08 -6.87
N SER A 307 6.22 1.08 -6.00
CA SER A 307 7.24 1.07 -4.95
C SER A 307 6.86 0.15 -3.79
N GLY A 308 7.86 -0.25 -3.00
CA GLY A 308 7.63 -0.84 -1.70
C GLY A 308 6.88 0.11 -0.75
N GLY A 309 6.41 -0.45 0.35
CA GLY A 309 5.62 0.21 1.39
C GLY A 309 6.39 0.41 2.70
N ALA A 310 5.67 0.54 3.81
CA ALA A 310 6.26 0.80 5.13
C ALA A 310 6.08 -0.36 6.09
N ILE A 311 7.16 -0.73 6.77
CA ILE A 311 7.16 -1.69 7.86
C ILE A 311 7.76 -1.05 9.10
N LEU A 312 6.98 -0.94 10.17
CA LEU A 312 7.44 -0.50 11.48
C LEU A 312 7.38 -1.66 12.46
N ILE A 313 8.48 -1.92 13.16
CA ILE A 313 8.56 -2.92 14.24
C ILE A 313 9.07 -2.22 15.49
N ALA A 314 8.34 -2.29 16.59
CA ALA A 314 8.74 -1.62 17.82
C ALA A 314 8.42 -2.45 19.07
N ALA A 315 9.46 -2.83 19.81
CA ALA A 315 9.33 -3.50 21.10
C ALA A 315 10.66 -3.43 21.87
N PRO A 316 10.66 -3.56 23.21
CA PRO A 316 11.91 -3.65 23.98
C PRO A 316 12.86 -4.75 23.47
N THR A 317 12.32 -5.95 23.21
CA THR A 317 13.07 -7.11 22.72
C THR A 317 12.52 -7.56 21.37
N LEU A 318 13.40 -7.79 20.40
CA LEU A 318 13.06 -8.33 19.09
C LEU A 318 13.87 -9.60 18.83
N LYS A 319 13.19 -10.72 18.65
CA LYS A 319 13.79 -12.00 18.26
C LYS A 319 13.35 -12.33 16.84
N VAL A 320 14.30 -12.63 15.97
CA VAL A 320 14.01 -12.95 14.57
C VAL A 320 14.80 -14.20 14.19
N ASP A 321 14.06 -15.21 13.76
CA ASP A 321 14.64 -16.41 13.19
C ASP A 321 15.39 -16.07 11.89
N PRO A 322 16.58 -16.66 11.64
CA PRO A 322 17.32 -16.51 10.38
C PRO A 322 16.51 -16.72 9.09
N ALA A 323 15.48 -17.56 9.14
CA ALA A 323 14.64 -17.87 7.98
C ALA A 323 13.45 -16.90 7.82
N ALA A 324 13.20 -16.02 8.79
CA ALA A 324 12.19 -14.99 8.67
C ALA A 324 12.55 -13.98 7.58
N THR A 325 11.53 -13.40 6.94
CA THR A 325 11.71 -12.36 5.91
C THR A 325 10.93 -11.11 6.27
N ILE A 326 11.60 -9.96 6.21
CA ILE A 326 10.97 -8.65 6.30
C ILE A 326 11.33 -7.90 5.01
N SER A 327 10.31 -7.57 4.22
CA SER A 327 10.55 -7.08 2.87
C SER A 327 9.56 -5.96 2.53
N ALA A 328 10.11 -4.87 2.02
CA ALA A 328 9.38 -3.76 1.44
C ALA A 328 10.00 -3.42 0.08
N ALA A 329 10.30 -4.38 -0.78
CA ALA A 329 10.97 -4.14 -2.05
C ALA A 329 10.02 -3.53 -3.09
N GLY A 330 10.61 -2.92 -4.11
CA GLY A 330 9.90 -2.37 -5.26
C GLY A 330 9.49 -3.43 -6.27
N GLY A 331 8.39 -3.18 -6.97
CA GLY A 331 7.89 -4.04 -8.04
C GLY A 331 8.62 -3.83 -9.36
N ALA A 332 8.64 -4.86 -10.20
CA ALA A 332 9.30 -4.81 -11.50
C ALA A 332 8.53 -3.96 -12.54
N GLY A 333 9.28 -3.22 -13.35
CA GLY A 333 8.77 -2.57 -14.56
C GLY A 333 8.54 -3.56 -15.70
N ALA A 334 7.83 -3.12 -16.74
CA ALA A 334 7.47 -4.00 -17.85
C ALA A 334 8.71 -4.30 -18.69
N SER A 335 9.01 -5.58 -18.88
CA SER A 335 10.02 -6.03 -19.85
C SER A 335 9.47 -5.78 -21.26
N GLY A 336 9.93 -4.73 -21.93
CA GLY A 336 9.62 -4.53 -23.34
C GLY A 336 10.02 -5.77 -24.14
N LEU A 337 9.21 -6.15 -25.13
CA LEU A 337 9.34 -7.36 -25.98
C LEU A 337 10.59 -7.38 -26.89
N GLY A 338 11.64 -6.61 -26.57
CA GLY A 338 12.83 -6.41 -27.39
C GLY A 338 13.62 -7.68 -27.75
N ASN A 339 13.35 -8.82 -27.10
CA ASN A 339 14.04 -10.09 -27.34
C ASN A 339 13.22 -11.17 -28.04
N ILE A 340 11.90 -11.02 -28.24
CA ILE A 340 11.10 -12.11 -28.83
C ILE A 340 11.10 -12.14 -30.37
N GLY A 341 11.92 -11.32 -31.04
CA GLY A 341 12.00 -11.34 -32.51
C GLY A 341 10.67 -11.03 -33.22
N LEU A 342 9.61 -10.72 -32.48
CA LEU A 342 8.39 -10.12 -32.97
C LEU A 342 8.74 -8.67 -33.32
N GLU A 343 9.32 -8.55 -34.50
CA GLU A 343 9.12 -7.37 -35.33
C GLU A 343 7.59 -7.15 -35.38
N ILE A 344 7.09 -6.28 -34.50
CA ILE A 344 5.78 -5.68 -34.70
C ILE A 344 5.91 -5.00 -36.04
N VAL A 345 5.38 -5.67 -37.07
CA VAL A 345 5.38 -5.22 -38.45
C VAL A 345 4.87 -3.79 -38.41
N ALA A 346 5.79 -2.87 -38.64
CA ALA A 346 5.57 -1.46 -38.45
C ALA A 346 4.49 -1.04 -39.45
N ASN A 347 3.24 -0.95 -38.99
CA ASN A 347 2.22 -0.34 -39.79
C ASN A 347 2.57 1.16 -39.87
N ARG A 348 3.24 1.55 -40.96
CA ARG A 348 3.79 2.90 -41.26
C ARG A 348 5.09 3.31 -40.54
N GLY A 349 6.02 2.37 -40.32
CA GLY A 349 7.43 2.72 -40.08
C GLY A 349 7.79 3.32 -38.70
N ARG A 350 6.90 3.25 -37.70
CA ARG A 350 7.24 3.64 -36.31
C ARG A 350 7.33 2.41 -35.42
N ARG A 351 8.55 2.09 -34.98
CA ARG A 351 8.81 1.10 -33.93
C ARG A 351 8.54 1.76 -32.58
N GLN A 352 7.52 1.30 -31.83
CA GLN A 352 7.35 1.67 -30.43
C GLN A 352 7.63 0.42 -29.59
N SER A 353 8.86 0.31 -29.10
CA SER A 353 9.25 -0.65 -28.08
C SER A 353 9.78 0.14 -26.90
N GLY A 354 9.00 0.28 -25.83
CA GLY A 354 9.53 0.87 -24.60
C GLY A 354 9.67 -0.19 -23.51
N SER A 355 10.29 0.18 -22.39
CA SER A 355 10.31 -0.61 -21.16
C SER A 355 9.98 0.27 -19.96
N GLY A 356 9.30 -0.31 -18.98
CA GLY A 356 8.97 0.36 -17.74
C GLY A 356 10.14 0.34 -16.76
N GLY A 357 10.30 1.43 -16.01
CA GLY A 357 11.26 1.47 -14.90
C GLY A 357 10.76 0.69 -13.69
N GLY A 358 11.68 0.16 -12.90
CA GLY A 358 11.36 -0.53 -11.66
C GLY A 358 10.91 0.41 -10.56
N GLY A 359 10.06 -0.05 -9.64
CA GLY A 359 9.64 0.76 -8.49
C GLY A 359 10.75 0.89 -7.45
N GLY A 360 10.83 2.01 -6.75
CA GLY A 360 11.76 2.18 -5.62
C GLY A 360 11.43 1.24 -4.46
N GLY A 361 12.46 0.80 -3.73
CA GLY A 361 12.26 0.01 -2.51
C GLY A 361 11.79 0.87 -1.34
N GLY A 362 10.97 0.32 -0.46
CA GLY A 362 10.23 0.97 0.62
C GLY A 362 11.04 1.30 1.87
N ARG A 363 10.38 1.31 3.04
CA ARG A 363 10.98 1.71 4.31
C ARG A 363 10.73 0.69 5.40
N ILE A 364 11.78 0.35 6.13
CA ILE A 364 11.72 -0.49 7.32
C ILE A 364 12.31 0.31 8.49
N ALA A 365 11.53 0.50 9.56
CA ALA A 365 12.00 1.09 10.81
C ALA A 365 11.86 0.09 11.97
N ILE A 366 12.94 -0.08 12.73
CA ILE A 366 12.97 -0.98 13.89
C ILE A 366 13.36 -0.19 15.15
N TYR A 367 12.54 -0.29 16.19
CA TYR A 367 12.75 0.37 17.48
C TYR A 367 12.91 -0.65 18.60
N THR A 368 14.12 -0.81 19.13
CA THR A 368 14.46 -1.82 20.16
C THR A 368 15.36 -1.27 21.27
N ASN A 369 15.37 -1.90 22.45
CA ASN A 369 16.37 -1.57 23.47
C ASN A 369 17.75 -2.12 23.11
N GLU A 370 17.78 -3.14 22.27
CA GLU A 370 19.00 -3.71 21.71
C GLU A 370 19.56 -2.75 20.66
N ASP A 371 20.86 -2.45 20.78
CA ASP A 371 21.58 -1.65 19.80
C ASP A 371 21.78 -2.53 18.56
N LEU A 372 21.02 -2.25 17.49
CA LEU A 372 21.19 -2.92 16.19
C LEU A 372 22.45 -2.41 15.46
N GLY A 373 23.02 -1.31 15.98
CA GLY A 373 24.18 -0.60 15.46
C GLY A 373 23.79 0.34 14.30
N GLN A 374 24.38 1.53 14.26
CA GLN A 374 23.98 2.58 13.31
C GLN A 374 24.36 2.27 11.86
N PRO A 375 23.53 2.61 10.86
CA PRO A 375 23.75 2.21 9.48
C PRO A 375 24.65 3.20 8.74
N GLY A 376 25.76 2.68 8.19
CA GLY A 376 26.36 3.20 6.97
C GLY A 376 25.82 2.45 5.76
N LYS A 377 25.71 3.10 4.60
CA LYS A 377 25.17 2.50 3.35
C LYS A 377 25.78 1.16 2.93
N ASP A 378 26.98 0.83 3.41
CA ASP A 378 27.71 -0.40 3.09
C ASP A 378 27.51 -1.53 4.13
N GLN A 379 26.54 -1.41 5.04
CA GLN A 379 26.36 -2.31 6.19
C GLN A 379 25.01 -3.08 6.20
N ILE A 380 24.24 -3.06 5.10
CA ILE A 380 23.01 -3.88 4.98
C ILE A 380 23.32 -5.38 5.20
N GLU A 381 24.55 -5.83 4.95
CA GLU A 381 25.01 -7.20 5.19
C GLU A 381 25.53 -7.48 6.63
N LYS A 382 25.65 -6.49 7.52
CA LYS A 382 26.37 -6.65 8.80
C LYS A 382 25.60 -6.31 10.08
N MET A 383 24.36 -5.84 10.01
CA MET A 383 23.67 -5.24 11.16
C MET A 383 22.34 -5.89 11.56
N ALA A 384 21.96 -6.99 10.90
CA ALA A 384 21.05 -7.92 11.55
C ALA A 384 21.74 -8.56 12.77
N PRO A 385 21.03 -9.07 13.78
CA PRO A 385 21.52 -10.15 14.64
C PRO A 385 21.94 -11.35 13.76
N LYS A 386 23.14 -11.25 13.18
CA LYS A 386 23.85 -12.07 12.19
C LYS A 386 23.08 -12.72 11.02
N ASN A 387 21.75 -12.72 10.94
CA ASN A 387 21.00 -13.53 9.97
C ASN A 387 19.60 -13.01 9.56
N ILE A 388 19.19 -11.78 9.88
CA ILE A 388 17.88 -11.26 9.42
C ILE A 388 17.98 -10.84 7.96
N THR A 389 17.10 -11.38 7.12
CA THR A 389 16.91 -10.91 5.75
C THR A 389 15.97 -9.70 5.77
N LEU A 390 16.56 -8.49 5.70
CA LEU A 390 15.84 -7.24 5.45
C LEU A 390 16.00 -6.88 3.98
N ASN A 391 14.89 -6.74 3.26
CA ASN A 391 14.90 -6.39 1.85
C ASN A 391 14.16 -5.07 1.61
N VAL A 392 14.90 -4.09 1.08
CA VAL A 392 14.37 -2.80 0.62
C VAL A 392 14.86 -2.53 -0.81
N ASP A 393 15.11 -3.57 -1.59
CA ASP A 393 15.65 -3.42 -2.94
C ASP A 393 14.65 -2.68 -3.84
N GLY A 394 15.18 -1.93 -4.81
CA GLY A 394 14.36 -1.44 -5.90
C GLY A 394 13.96 -2.59 -6.83
N GLY A 395 12.83 -2.45 -7.48
CA GLY A 395 12.40 -3.36 -8.52
C GLY A 395 13.26 -3.23 -9.77
N ASN A 396 13.33 -4.29 -10.56
CA ASN A 396 14.07 -4.28 -11.81
C ASN A 396 13.33 -3.48 -12.89
N GLY A 397 14.07 -2.68 -13.64
CA GLY A 397 13.63 -2.10 -14.90
C GLY A 397 13.55 -3.15 -15.99
N GLY A 398 12.68 -2.92 -16.97
CA GLY A 398 12.69 -3.69 -18.21
C GLY A 398 13.90 -3.37 -19.10
N TYR A 399 13.90 -3.90 -20.32
CA TYR A 399 14.97 -3.69 -21.30
C TYR A 399 15.35 -2.20 -21.49
N LYS A 400 16.58 -1.84 -21.09
CA LYS A 400 17.14 -0.46 -21.12
C LYS A 400 16.43 0.55 -20.21
N ALA A 401 15.39 0.16 -19.47
CA ALA A 401 14.86 0.99 -18.39
C ALA A 401 15.78 0.89 -17.17
N GLN A 402 15.63 1.84 -16.25
CA GLN A 402 16.39 1.83 -15.01
C GLN A 402 15.68 1.00 -13.96
N ASP A 403 16.47 0.36 -13.11
CA ASP A 403 15.99 -0.23 -11.86
C ASP A 403 15.57 0.88 -10.91
N GLY A 404 14.66 0.56 -9.98
CA GLY A 404 14.38 1.42 -8.85
C GLY A 404 15.60 1.49 -7.93
N ALA A 405 15.77 2.61 -7.24
CA ALA A 405 16.73 2.68 -6.16
C ALA A 405 16.22 1.90 -4.94
N ALA A 406 17.14 1.32 -4.18
CA ALA A 406 16.83 0.74 -2.88
C ALA A 406 16.27 1.81 -1.92
N GLY A 407 15.48 1.32 -0.98
CA GLY A 407 14.84 2.09 0.07
C GLY A 407 15.74 2.37 1.26
N THR A 408 15.11 2.47 2.44
CA THR A 408 15.84 2.79 3.68
C THR A 408 15.49 1.84 4.81
N ILE A 409 16.51 1.47 5.56
CA ILE A 409 16.38 0.82 6.86
C ILE A 409 16.78 1.83 7.93
N TYR A 410 16.00 1.91 9.00
CA TYR A 410 16.25 2.76 10.16
C TYR A 410 16.19 1.94 11.44
N ASP A 411 17.19 2.08 12.28
CA ASP A 411 17.21 1.57 13.65
C ASP A 411 17.12 2.73 14.63
N GLY A 412 16.27 2.56 15.64
CA GLY A 412 16.07 3.53 16.70
C GLY A 412 16.04 2.85 18.06
N LYS A 413 16.34 3.61 19.11
CA LYS A 413 16.09 3.11 20.46
C LYS A 413 14.59 3.04 20.74
N TRP A 414 14.18 1.92 21.32
CA TRP A 414 12.91 1.82 22.00
C TRP A 414 12.84 2.88 23.09
N ILE A 415 11.74 3.62 23.10
CA ILE A 415 11.43 4.59 24.13
C ILE A 415 10.26 3.99 24.88
N ASP A 416 10.41 3.86 26.20
CA ASP A 416 9.36 3.35 27.07
C ASP A 416 8.06 4.14 26.84
N LEU A 417 7.07 3.47 26.23
CA LEU A 417 5.72 3.99 26.01
C LEU A 417 5.00 3.87 27.36
N LYS A 418 5.26 4.85 28.24
CA LYS A 418 4.70 4.92 29.60
C LYS A 418 3.20 5.09 29.60
#